data_AF-A0A0M4GGK0-F1
#
_entry.id   AF-A0A0M4GGK0-F1
#
_cell.length_a   1.000
_cell.length_b   1.000
_cell.length_c   1.000
_cell.angle_alpha   90.00
_cell.angle_beta   90.00
_cell.angle_gamma   90.00
#
_symmetry.space_group_name_H-M   'P 1'
#
loop_
_entity.id
_entity.type
_entity.pdbx_description
1 polymer ?
#
loop_
_entity_poly.entity_id
_entity_poly.type
_entity_poly.pdbx_seq_one_letter_code
_entity_poly.pdbx_strand_id
1 'polypeptide(L)'
;MENFENLSWLELIILILASYRLTHLIVFDKITEFLRKPFMKKKRIETAHGSEVKNVPKNMFGYLLNCYWCAGIWSAIFFGGAYLLFPDFALIIAFVFAIAGGQSIIETFVGVNIKKVAYYSALEHANKDVPASPPKENPKG
;
A
#
# COMPACT_ATOMS: atom_id res chain seq x y z
N MET A 1 -1.23 -4.15 33.13
CA MET A 1 -1.82 -4.95 32.04
C MET A 1 -3.30 -4.62 31.80
N GLU A 2 -3.89 -3.68 32.54
CA GLU A 2 -5.30 -3.25 32.44
C GLU A 2 -5.72 -2.63 31.09
N ASN A 3 -4.76 -2.17 30.26
CA ASN A 3 -5.05 -1.50 28.99
C ASN A 3 -5.53 -2.46 27.89
N PHE A 4 -5.16 -3.74 27.90
CA PHE A 4 -5.57 -4.68 26.84
C PHE A 4 -6.95 -5.29 27.07
N GLU A 5 -7.40 -5.40 28.33
CA GLU A 5 -8.68 -6.02 28.68
C GLU A 5 -9.89 -5.13 28.36
N ASN A 6 -9.68 -3.82 28.18
CA ASN A 6 -10.71 -2.83 27.84
C ASN A 6 -10.64 -2.35 26.39
N LEU A 7 -9.95 -3.07 25.49
CA LEU A 7 -9.96 -2.73 24.07
C LEU A 7 -11.31 -3.07 23.46
N SER A 8 -12.09 -2.04 23.16
CA SER A 8 -13.29 -2.15 22.35
C SER A 8 -12.93 -2.62 20.93
N TRP A 9 -13.82 -3.41 20.33
CA TRP A 9 -13.72 -3.80 18.92
C TRP A 9 -13.55 -2.59 17.99
N LEU A 10 -14.11 -1.44 18.36
CA LEU A 10 -13.93 -0.18 17.64
C LEU A 10 -12.48 0.34 17.70
N GLU A 11 -11.84 0.29 18.86
CA GLU A 11 -10.44 0.73 19.02
C GLU A 11 -9.50 -0.15 18.22
N LEU A 12 -9.76 -1.46 18.19
CA LEU A 12 -9.00 -2.39 17.34
C LEU A 12 -9.10 -2.00 15.86
N ILE A 13 -10.31 -1.71 15.38
CA ILE A 13 -10.53 -1.27 13.99
C ILE A 13 -9.81 0.05 13.73
N ILE A 14 -9.90 1.02 14.64
CA ILE A 14 -9.20 2.32 14.53
C ILE A 14 -7.69 2.11 14.44
N LEU A 15 -7.10 1.29 15.32
CA LEU A 15 -5.67 0.98 15.31
C LEU A 15 -5.23 0.29 14.01
N ILE A 16 -6.04 -0.62 13.47
CA ILE A 16 -5.77 -1.29 12.19
C ILE A 16 -5.79 -0.26 11.04
N LEU A 17 -6.82 0.58 10.95
CA LEU A 17 -6.91 1.61 9.91
C LEU A 17 -5.78 2.64 10.03
N ALA A 18 -5.42 3.01 11.27
CA ALA A 18 -4.34 3.94 11.54
C ALA A 18 -2.99 3.37 11.11
N SER A 19 -2.70 2.13 11.47
CA SER A 19 -1.47 1.41 11.08
C SER A 19 -1.38 1.26 9.56
N TYR A 20 -2.49 0.92 8.89
CA TYR A 20 -2.56 0.86 7.43
C TYR A 20 -2.22 2.21 6.79
N ARG A 21 -2.85 3.30 7.25
CA ARG A 21 -2.61 4.65 6.71
C ARG A 21 -1.17 5.09 6.96
N LEU A 22 -0.63 4.85 8.15
CA LEU A 22 0.75 5.17 8.49
C LEU A 22 1.74 4.39 7.62
N THR A 23 1.49 3.09 7.39
CA THR A 23 2.32 2.26 6.51
C THR A 23 2.30 2.77 5.07
N HIS A 24 1.12 3.10 4.56
CA HIS A 24 0.97 3.67 3.23
C HIS A 24 1.70 5.02 3.12
N LEU A 25 1.65 5.84 4.17
CA LEU A 25 2.40 7.08 4.24
C LEU A 25 3.91 6.77 4.24
N ILE A 26 4.43 5.89 5.09
CA ILE A 26 5.87 5.56 5.11
C ILE A 26 6.37 4.99 3.76
N VAL A 27 5.60 4.12 3.12
CA VAL A 27 6.03 3.39 1.91
C VAL A 27 5.89 4.26 0.65
N PHE A 28 4.81 5.04 0.54
CA PHE A 28 4.49 5.80 -0.66
C PHE A 28 4.75 7.31 -0.53
N ASP A 29 4.97 7.84 0.68
CA ASP A 29 5.23 9.26 0.88
C ASP A 29 6.64 9.64 0.41
N LYS A 30 6.65 10.67 -0.42
CA LYS A 30 7.80 11.30 -1.03
C LYS A 30 8.67 12.01 0.01
N ILE A 31 8.13 12.34 1.19
CA ILE A 31 8.91 12.87 2.32
C ILE A 31 10.05 11.92 2.73
N THR A 32 9.83 10.60 2.63
CA THR A 32 10.91 9.63 2.88
C THR A 32 11.93 9.55 1.75
N GLU A 33 11.78 10.27 0.64
CA GLU A 33 12.76 10.27 -0.47
C GLU A 33 14.14 10.80 -0.02
N PHE A 34 14.16 11.74 0.92
CA PHE A 34 15.38 12.23 1.57
C PHE A 34 16.02 11.16 2.48
N LEU A 35 15.19 10.34 3.12
CA LEU A 35 15.62 9.16 3.88
C LEU A 35 16.03 8.01 2.94
N ARG A 36 15.41 7.88 1.76
CA ARG A 36 15.64 6.83 0.74
C ARG A 36 16.96 7.00 0.00
N LYS A 37 17.35 8.25 -0.32
CA LYS A 37 18.62 8.60 -1.00
C LYS A 37 19.89 8.02 -0.35
N PRO A 38 20.09 8.06 0.98
CA PRO A 38 21.24 7.45 1.62
C PRO A 38 21.16 5.91 1.73
N PHE A 39 19.96 5.30 1.65
CA PHE A 39 19.76 3.86 1.81
C PHE A 39 19.71 3.05 0.50
N MET A 40 19.65 3.71 -0.66
CA MET A 40 19.79 3.07 -1.97
C MET A 40 21.19 3.30 -2.53
N LYS A 41 21.97 2.24 -2.76
CA LYS A 41 23.23 2.33 -3.50
C LYS A 41 22.92 2.01 -4.96
N LYS A 42 23.21 2.93 -5.87
CA LYS A 42 23.32 2.62 -7.30
C LYS A 42 24.48 1.64 -7.45
N LYS A 43 24.21 0.35 -7.55
CA LYS A 43 25.25 -0.66 -7.82
C LYS A 43 25.08 -1.05 -9.28
N ARG A 44 26.01 -0.56 -10.11
CA ARG A 44 26.12 -0.94 -11.51
C ARG A 44 26.50 -2.43 -11.52
N ILE A 45 25.58 -3.29 -11.95
CA ILE A 45 25.88 -4.71 -12.17
C ILE A 45 26.25 -4.79 -13.65
N GLU A 46 27.51 -5.08 -13.94
CA GLU A 46 27.93 -5.41 -15.29
C GLU A 46 27.50 -6.84 -15.58
N THR A 47 26.43 -6.98 -16.38
CA THR A 47 26.05 -8.25 -16.99
C THR A 47 26.64 -8.29 -18.39
N ALA A 48 27.00 -9.48 -18.88
CA ALA A 48 27.72 -9.72 -20.14
C ALA A 48 27.06 -9.17 -21.44
N HIS A 49 25.88 -8.54 -21.37
CA HIS A 49 25.13 -8.01 -22.52
C HIS A 49 24.81 -6.50 -22.44
N GLY A 50 25.38 -5.77 -21.48
CA GLY A 50 25.18 -4.32 -21.38
C GLY A 50 24.92 -3.87 -19.96
N SER A 51 25.42 -2.67 -19.63
CA SER A 51 25.35 -2.12 -18.28
C SER A 51 23.92 -1.68 -17.91
N GLU A 52 23.19 -2.50 -17.16
CA GLU A 52 21.92 -2.09 -16.55
C GLU A 52 22.16 -1.50 -15.15
N VAL A 53 21.70 -0.27 -14.94
CA VAL A 53 21.75 0.39 -13.63
C VAL A 53 20.57 -0.08 -12.79
N LYS A 54 20.73 -1.18 -12.04
CA LYS A 54 19.74 -1.60 -11.03
C LYS A 54 19.99 -0.92 -9.68
N ASN A 55 18.96 -0.31 -9.11
CA ASN A 55 18.98 0.21 -7.75
C ASN A 55 18.88 -0.96 -6.76
N VAL A 56 19.94 -1.25 -6.01
CA VAL A 56 19.94 -2.27 -4.96
C VAL A 56 20.03 -1.64 -3.56
N PRO A 57 19.26 -2.16 -2.59
CA PRO A 57 19.24 -1.63 -1.22
C PRO A 57 20.60 -1.84 -0.53
N LYS A 58 21.06 -0.83 0.22
CA LYS A 58 22.39 -0.82 0.88
C LYS A 58 22.38 -1.27 2.34
N ASN A 59 21.26 -1.08 3.04
CA ASN A 59 21.09 -1.28 4.48
C ASN A 59 19.79 -2.01 4.83
N MET A 60 19.70 -2.53 6.06
CA MET A 60 18.48 -3.12 6.66
C MET A 60 17.22 -2.27 6.50
N PHE A 61 17.33 -0.94 6.67
CA PHE A 61 16.22 0.00 6.47
C PHE A 61 15.77 0.12 5.01
N GLY A 62 16.69 -0.06 4.04
CA GLY A 62 16.36 -0.11 2.61
C GLY A 62 15.64 -1.40 2.20
N TYR A 63 15.81 -2.50 2.96
CA TYR A 63 15.05 -3.73 2.79
C TYR A 63 13.67 -3.63 3.48
N LEU A 64 13.61 -3.01 4.67
CA LEU A 64 12.37 -2.68 5.40
C LEU A 64 11.41 -1.79 4.58
N LEU A 65 11.94 -0.75 3.92
CA LEU A 65 11.15 0.16 3.08
C LEU A 65 10.73 -0.46 1.74
N ASN A 66 11.41 -1.52 1.30
CA ASN A 66 11.03 -2.26 0.09
C ASN A 66 9.95 -3.32 0.41
N CYS A 67 9.92 -3.80 1.66
CA CYS A 67 8.94 -4.75 2.14
C CYS A 67 7.79 -4.05 2.85
N TYR A 68 6.68 -3.85 2.14
CA TYR A 68 5.43 -3.29 2.67
C TYR A 68 4.98 -3.97 3.97
N TRP A 69 5.19 -5.28 4.10
CA TRP A 69 4.84 -6.05 5.29
C TRP A 69 5.67 -5.66 6.52
N CYS A 70 6.98 -5.42 6.34
CA CYS A 70 7.84 -5.00 7.44
C CYS A 70 7.47 -3.60 7.93
N ALA A 71 7.21 -2.67 7.03
CA ALA A 71 6.72 -1.33 7.39
C ALA A 71 5.39 -1.39 8.18
N GLY A 72 4.52 -2.36 7.86
CA GLY A 72 3.30 -2.65 8.60
C GLY A 72 3.54 -3.09 10.04
N ILE A 73 4.47 -4.04 10.26
CA ILE A 73 4.84 -4.49 11.61
C ILE A 73 5.41 -3.35 12.46
N TRP A 74 6.28 -2.52 11.90
CA TRP A 74 6.84 -1.37 12.62
C TRP A 74 5.77 -0.33 12.97
N SER A 75 4.81 -0.09 12.07
CA SER A 75 3.68 0.81 12.32
C SER A 75 2.76 0.26 13.42
N ALA A 76 2.50 -1.06 13.43
CA ALA A 76 1.72 -1.71 14.48
C ALA A 76 2.43 -1.66 15.84
N ILE A 77 3.75 -1.90 15.88
CA ILE A 77 4.56 -1.77 17.09
C ILE A 77 4.55 -0.32 17.58
N PHE A 78 4.63 0.66 16.68
CA PHE A 78 4.58 2.08 17.04
C PHE A 78 3.27 2.44 17.73
N PHE A 79 2.13 2.10 17.14
CA PHE A 79 0.82 2.39 17.76
C PHE A 79 0.58 1.55 19.01
N GLY A 80 0.93 0.27 19.02
CA GLY A 80 0.80 -0.59 20.20
C GLY A 80 1.71 -0.15 21.36
N GLY A 81 2.94 0.26 21.07
CA GLY A 81 3.88 0.82 22.05
C GLY A 81 3.44 2.20 22.55
N ALA A 82 2.91 3.06 21.67
CA ALA A 82 2.33 4.34 22.07
C ALA A 82 1.13 4.15 22.99
N TYR A 83 0.27 3.16 22.71
CA TYR A 83 -0.87 2.83 23.57
C TYR A 83 -0.45 2.31 24.95
N LEU A 84 0.68 1.61 25.04
CA LEU A 84 1.25 1.16 26.32
C LEU A 84 1.81 2.31 27.17
N LEU A 85 2.42 3.32 26.54
CA LEU A 85 3.02 4.46 27.25
C LEU A 85 1.97 5.53 27.61
N PHE A 86 1.10 5.88 26.66
CA PHE A 86 0.08 6.93 26.79
C PHE A 86 -1.19 6.57 25.98
N PRO A 87 -2.14 5.80 26.56
CA PRO A 87 -3.30 5.29 25.82
C PRO A 87 -4.20 6.39 25.25
N ASP A 88 -4.51 7.44 26.02
CA ASP A 88 -5.37 8.54 25.57
C ASP A 88 -4.80 9.26 24.34
N PHE A 89 -3.49 9.57 24.38
CA PHE A 89 -2.83 10.29 23.29
C PHE A 89 -2.66 9.40 22.05
N ALA A 90 -2.30 8.14 22.24
CA ALA A 90 -2.17 7.17 21.16
C ALA A 90 -3.50 6.97 20.42
N LEU A 91 -4.61 6.90 21.16
CA LEU A 91 -5.95 6.74 20.60
C LEU A 91 -6.36 7.98 19.79
N ILE A 92 -6.11 9.20 20.30
CA ILE A 92 -6.37 10.44 19.55
C ILE A 92 -5.61 10.45 18.22
N ILE A 93 -4.31 10.14 18.23
CA ILE A 93 -3.51 10.09 16.99
C ILE A 93 -4.02 8.99 16.05
N ALA A 94 -4.26 7.78 16.59
CA ALA A 94 -4.78 6.66 15.81
C ALA A 94 -6.13 7.02 15.18
N PHE A 95 -7.00 7.72 15.91
CA PHE A 95 -8.30 8.15 15.41
C PHE A 95 -8.19 9.10 14.21
N VAL A 96 -7.30 10.10 14.28
CA VAL A 96 -7.05 11.01 13.15
C VAL A 96 -6.51 10.25 11.94
N PHE A 97 -5.55 9.35 12.15
CA PHE A 97 -4.99 8.51 11.08
C PHE A 97 -6.03 7.55 10.50
N ALA A 98 -6.92 7.01 11.32
CA ALA A 98 -7.99 6.11 10.91
C ALA A 98 -9.02 6.82 10.03
N ILE A 99 -9.41 8.04 10.35
CA ILE A 99 -10.28 8.86 9.50
C ILE A 99 -9.64 9.08 8.12
N ALA A 100 -8.37 9.49 8.09
CA ALA A 100 -7.65 9.68 6.83
C ALA A 100 -7.50 8.36 6.03
N GLY A 101 -7.32 7.24 6.73
CA GLY A 101 -7.33 5.90 6.16
C GLY A 101 -8.68 5.55 5.53
N GLY A 102 -9.77 5.79 6.25
CA GLY A 102 -11.15 5.58 5.78
C GLY A 102 -11.47 6.40 4.54
N GLN A 103 -11.09 7.68 4.50
CA GLN A 103 -11.24 8.53 3.32
C GLN A 103 -10.55 7.94 2.09
N SER A 104 -9.34 7.41 2.27
CA SER A 104 -8.56 6.83 1.17
C SER A 104 -9.17 5.54 0.62
N ILE A 105 -9.77 4.73 1.51
CA ILE A 105 -10.51 3.52 1.12
C ILE A 105 -11.74 3.90 0.29
N ILE A 106 -12.51 4.89 0.75
CA ILE A 106 -13.71 5.37 0.03
C ILE A 106 -13.32 5.93 -1.34
N GLU A 107 -12.30 6.77 -1.41
CA GLU A 107 -11.81 7.34 -2.68
C GLU A 107 -11.37 6.25 -3.67
N THR A 108 -10.63 5.26 -3.19
CA THR A 108 -10.18 4.13 -4.01
C THR A 108 -11.37 3.34 -4.53
N PHE A 109 -12.36 3.06 -3.67
CA PHE A 109 -13.55 2.32 -4.06
C PHE A 109 -14.34 3.08 -5.14
N VAL A 110 -14.64 4.36 -4.91
CA VAL A 110 -15.36 5.19 -5.89
C VAL A 110 -14.57 5.31 -7.20
N GLY A 111 -13.26 5.57 -7.12
CA GLY A 111 -12.40 5.71 -8.29
C GLY A 111 -12.29 4.43 -9.13
N VAL A 112 -12.20 3.27 -8.49
CA VAL A 112 -12.18 1.97 -9.19
C VAL A 112 -13.52 1.69 -9.86
N ASN A 113 -14.64 1.95 -9.20
CA ASN A 113 -15.97 1.74 -9.78
C ASN A 113 -16.19 2.61 -11.03
N ILE A 114 -15.83 3.88 -10.99
CA ILE A 114 -15.97 4.79 -12.15
C ILE A 114 -15.10 4.32 -13.33
N LYS A 115 -13.83 3.95 -13.07
CA LYS A 115 -12.92 3.44 -14.11
C LYS A 115 -13.43 2.15 -14.74
N LYS A 116 -14.03 1.27 -13.93
CA LYS A 116 -14.59 0.00 -14.40
C LYS A 116 -15.78 0.23 -15.33
N VAL A 117 -16.68 1.15 -14.97
CA VAL A 117 -17.82 1.54 -15.82
C VAL A 117 -17.33 2.16 -17.13
N ALA A 118 -16.35 3.07 -17.07
CA ALA A 118 -15.75 3.66 -18.27
C ALA A 118 -15.11 2.58 -19.17
N TYR A 119 -14.38 1.63 -18.59
CA TYR A 119 -13.77 0.52 -19.31
C TYR A 119 -14.80 -0.36 -20.03
N TYR A 120 -15.89 -0.75 -19.36
CA TYR A 120 -16.94 -1.55 -19.99
C TYR A 120 -17.71 -0.79 -21.07
N SER A 121 -17.95 0.51 -20.88
CA SER A 121 -18.58 1.33 -21.92
C SER A 121 -17.71 1.43 -23.18
N ALA A 122 -16.39 1.57 -23.04
CA ALA A 122 -15.46 1.61 -24.17
C ALA A 122 -15.40 0.27 -24.92
N LEU A 123 -15.46 -0.86 -24.21
CA LEU A 123 -15.54 -2.18 -24.83
C LEU A 123 -16.85 -2.40 -25.59
N GLU A 124 -17.98 -1.92 -25.07
CA GLU A 124 -19.27 -2.07 -25.76
C GLU A 124 -19.32 -1.25 -27.05
N HIS A 125 -18.74 -0.05 -27.06
CA HIS A 125 -18.59 0.73 -28.28
C HIS A 125 -17.66 0.03 -29.30
N ALA A 126 -16.50 -0.44 -28.86
CA ALA A 126 -15.58 -1.19 -29.73
C ALA A 126 -16.19 -2.48 -30.30
N ASN A 127 -17.10 -3.15 -29.55
CA ASN A 127 -17.77 -4.36 -30.02
C ASN A 127 -18.92 -4.06 -31.01
N LYS A 128 -19.57 -2.89 -30.92
CA LYS A 128 -20.61 -2.47 -31.89
C LYS A 128 -20.06 -2.12 -33.27
N ASP A 129 -18.77 -1.76 -33.36
CA ASP A 129 -18.12 -1.37 -34.61
C ASP A 129 -17.48 -2.55 -35.39
N VAL A 130 -17.57 -3.78 -34.88
CA VAL A 130 -17.02 -4.99 -35.53
C VAL A 130 -18.14 -5.82 -36.20
N PRO A 131 -18.14 -5.97 -37.54
CA PRO A 131 -19.11 -6.85 -38.20
C PRO A 131 -18.80 -8.32 -37.88
N ALA A 132 -19.84 -9.07 -37.53
CA ALA A 132 -19.75 -10.48 -37.14
C ALA A 132 -19.14 -11.37 -38.23
N SER A 133 -18.07 -12.11 -37.92
CA SER A 133 -17.67 -13.37 -38.59
C SER A 133 -16.54 -14.10 -37.82
N PRO A 134 -16.30 -15.41 -38.05
CA PRO A 134 -17.09 -16.59 -37.67
C PRO A 134 -16.33 -17.51 -36.64
N PRO A 135 -16.92 -18.64 -36.16
CA PRO A 135 -16.38 -19.37 -35.00
C PRO A 135 -15.39 -20.52 -35.31
N LYS A 136 -14.64 -20.93 -34.26
CA LYS A 136 -13.82 -22.16 -34.05
C LYS A 136 -12.33 -22.01 -34.44
N GLU A 137 -11.35 -22.48 -33.65
CA GLU A 137 -11.08 -23.90 -33.35
C GLU A 137 -10.21 -24.11 -32.08
N ASN A 138 -10.49 -25.20 -31.37
CA ASN A 138 -9.85 -25.68 -30.13
C ASN A 138 -8.63 -26.56 -30.46
N PRO A 139 -7.44 -26.36 -29.87
CA PRO A 139 -6.34 -27.29 -30.08
C PRO A 139 -6.53 -28.53 -29.19
N LYS A 140 -6.98 -29.64 -29.79
CA LYS A 140 -6.59 -30.97 -29.32
C LYS A 140 -5.17 -31.24 -29.79
N GLY A 141 -4.31 -31.64 -28.86
CA GLY A 141 -2.97 -32.18 -29.09
C GLY A 141 -2.44 -32.77 -27.80
#